data_AF-A0A844EJD9-F1
#
_entry.id   AF-A0A844EJD9-F1
#
_cell.length_a   1.000
_cell.length_b   1.000
_cell.length_c   1.000
_cell.angle_alpha   90.00
_cell.angle_beta   90.00
_cell.angle_gamma   90.00
#
_symmetry.space_group_name_H-M   'P 1'
#
loop_
_entity.id
_entity.type
_entity.pdbx_description
1 polymer ?
#
loop_
_entity_poly.entity_id
_entity_poly.type
_entity_poly.pdbx_seq_one_letter_code
_entity_poly.pdbx_strand_id
1 'polypeptide(L)'
;MENESNYDLYLRLTPTSWATGLLAAAARNELTRRAAHGDGEAKMLLEIHRLEPAKKQIHGRVMNRTNLSHQKAGHKFIYTLHFRLD
;
A
#
# COMPACT_ATOMS: atom_id res chain seq x y z
N MET A 1 17.57 -9.09 5.28
CA MET A 1 17.36 -7.78 5.94
C MET A 1 18.08 -7.75 7.30
N GLU A 2 19.30 -8.29 7.40
CA GLU A 2 19.94 -8.52 8.72
C GLU A 2 20.68 -7.29 9.28
N ASN A 3 20.90 -6.25 8.46
CA ASN A 3 21.61 -5.02 8.86
C ASN A 3 20.77 -3.73 8.73
N GLU A 4 19.46 -3.83 8.51
CA GLU A 4 18.64 -2.62 8.42
C GLU A 4 18.36 -2.05 9.80
N SER A 5 18.63 -0.75 9.95
CA SER A 5 18.35 -0.02 11.18
C SER A 5 16.85 0.02 11.43
N ASN A 6 16.44 0.09 12.70
CA ASN A 6 15.04 0.23 13.08
C ASN A 6 14.38 1.44 12.40
N TYR A 7 15.16 2.49 12.15
CA TYR A 7 14.72 3.69 11.44
C TYR A 7 14.44 3.44 9.95
N ASP A 8 15.24 2.62 9.28
CA ASP A 8 15.02 2.27 7.86
C ASP A 8 13.73 1.47 7.68
N LEU A 9 13.45 0.58 8.63
CA LEU A 9 12.19 -0.16 8.67
C LEU A 9 11.01 0.78 8.94
N TYR A 10 11.18 1.79 9.79
CA TYR A 10 10.15 2.78 10.05
C TYR A 10 9.84 3.65 8.82
N LEU A 11 10.84 4.09 8.06
CA LEU A 11 10.60 4.82 6.81
C LEU A 11 9.81 4.01 5.78
N ARG A 12 9.96 2.69 5.80
CA ARG A 12 9.25 1.77 4.89
C ARG A 12 7.85 1.39 5.37
N LEU A 13 7.47 1.70 6.62
CA LEU A 13 6.12 1.43 7.15
C LEU A 13 5.02 2.19 6.40
N THR A 14 5.33 3.37 5.86
CA THR A 14 4.37 4.15 5.06
C THR A 14 4.49 3.80 3.59
N PRO A 15 3.56 3.01 3.01
CA PRO A 15 3.58 2.71 1.59
C PRO A 15 3.30 3.98 0.77
N THR A 16 4.12 4.23 -0.24
CA THR A 16 3.99 5.36 -1.19
C THR A 16 3.30 4.97 -2.49
N SER A 17 3.13 3.67 -2.72
CA SER A 17 2.41 3.07 -3.85
C SER A 17 1.90 1.66 -3.52
N TRP A 18 1.05 1.10 -4.39
CA TRP A 18 0.63 -0.31 -4.29
C TRP A 18 1.81 -1.29 -4.26
N ALA A 19 2.84 -1.05 -5.09
CA ALA A 19 4.03 -1.91 -5.15
C ALA A 19 4.80 -1.92 -3.81
N THR A 20 4.81 -0.79 -3.09
CA THR A 20 5.47 -0.69 -1.78
C THR A 20 4.64 -1.26 -0.62
N GLY A 21 3.40 -1.68 -0.85
CA GLY A 21 2.53 -2.23 0.19
C GLY A 21 3.08 -3.52 0.81
N LEU A 22 3.65 -4.40 0.00
CA LEU A 22 4.28 -5.64 0.48
C LEU A 22 5.55 -5.36 1.29
N LEU A 23 6.32 -4.34 0.89
CA LEU A 23 7.51 -3.91 1.63
C LEU A 23 7.15 -3.34 3.00
N ALA A 24 6.09 -2.53 3.06
CA ALA A 24 5.57 -1.98 4.32
C ALA A 24 5.09 -3.09 5.27
N ALA A 25 4.42 -4.12 4.72
CA ALA A 25 4.01 -5.28 5.51
C ALA A 25 5.21 -6.07 6.05
N ALA A 26 6.24 -6.28 5.24
CA ALA A 26 7.48 -6.94 5.66
C ALA A 26 8.22 -6.13 6.75
N ALA A 27 8.33 -4.81 6.58
CA ALA A 27 8.95 -3.93 7.57
C ALA A 27 8.21 -3.92 8.91
N ARG A 28 6.87 -3.95 8.87
CA ARG A 28 6.03 -4.05 10.07
C ARG A 28 6.24 -5.37 10.82
N ASN A 29 6.32 -6.48 10.10
CA ASN A 29 6.54 -7.79 10.69
C ASN A 29 7.91 -7.87 11.37
N GLU A 30 8.94 -7.31 10.74
CA GLU A 30 10.30 -7.30 11.31
C GLU A 30 10.38 -6.39 12.56
N LEU A 31 9.79 -5.19 12.53
CA LEU A 31 9.71 -4.34 13.72
C LEU A 31 8.93 -5.00 14.87
N THR A 32 7.84 -5.72 14.55
CA THR A 32 7.06 -6.46 15.55
C THR A 32 7.88 -7.59 16.16
N ARG A 33 8.65 -8.32 15.34
CA ARG A 33 9.56 -9.37 15.79
C ARG A 33 10.64 -8.82 16.72
N ARG A 34 11.26 -7.69 16.37
CA ARG A 34 12.28 -7.01 17.20
C ARG A 34 11.69 -6.50 18.51
N ALA A 35 10.51 -5.88 18.48
CA ALA A 35 9.79 -5.45 19.67
C ALA A 35 9.46 -6.63 20.61
N ALA A 36 9.10 -7.80 20.05
CA ALA A 36 8.86 -9.02 20.82
C ALA A 36 10.15 -9.62 21.42
N HIS A 37 11.32 -9.32 20.85
CA HIS A 37 12.63 -9.72 21.37
C HIS A 37 13.25 -8.70 22.35
N GLY A 38 12.50 -7.68 22.77
CA GLY A 38 12.94 -6.72 23.78
C GLY A 38 13.58 -5.45 23.23
N ASP A 39 13.54 -5.22 21.91
CA ASP A 39 13.97 -3.95 21.32
C ASP A 39 12.95 -2.84 21.64
N GLY A 40 13.32 -1.98 22.59
CA GLY A 40 12.49 -0.85 23.03
C GLY A 40 12.27 0.21 21.95
N GLU A 41 13.24 0.40 21.05
CA GLU A 41 13.13 1.36 19.95
C GLU A 41 12.12 0.88 18.92
N ALA A 42 12.16 -0.41 18.55
CA ALA A 42 11.20 -0.98 17.63
C ALA A 42 9.75 -0.86 18.16
N LYS A 43 9.56 -1.07 19.47
CA LYS A 43 8.26 -0.89 20.14
C LYS A 43 7.80 0.58 20.10
N MET A 44 8.70 1.51 20.38
CA MET A 44 8.41 2.94 20.31
C MET A 44 8.01 3.37 18.90
N LEU A 45 8.74 2.94 17.87
CA LEU A 45 8.46 3.29 16.47
C LEU A 45 7.11 2.76 15.98
N LEU A 46 6.72 1.56 16.40
CA LEU A 46 5.40 1.01 16.11
C LEU A 46 4.29 1.82 16.77
N GLU A 47 4.49 2.29 18.00
CA GLU A 47 3.50 3.12 18.70
C GLU A 47 3.40 4.51 18.07
N ILE A 48 4.53 5.13 17.69
CA ILE A 48 4.54 6.39 16.93
C ILE A 48 3.75 6.22 15.64
N HIS A 49 4.01 5.17 14.86
CA HIS A 49 3.30 4.91 13.61
C HIS A 49 1.79 4.70 13.82
N ARG A 50 1.38 4.14 14.96
CA ARG A 50 -0.04 3.96 15.33
C ARG A 50 -0.71 5.28 15.69
N LEU A 51 0.00 6.17 16.36
CA LEU A 51 -0.48 7.49 16.76
C LEU A 51 -0.51 8.49 15.60
N GLU A 52 0.32 8.29 14.58
CA GLU A 52 0.27 9.11 13.39
C GLU A 52 -1.11 9.02 12.72
N PRO A 53 -1.77 10.18 12.48
CA PRO A 53 -3.05 10.18 11.79
C PRO A 53 -2.84 9.54 10.42
N ALA A 54 -3.72 8.59 10.07
CA ALA A 54 -3.64 7.88 8.80
C ALA A 54 -3.51 8.89 7.65
N LYS A 55 -2.28 9.05 7.12
CA LYS A 55 -2.03 9.88 5.95
C LYS A 55 -2.97 9.35 4.87
N LYS A 56 -3.81 10.24 4.32
CA LYS A 56 -4.85 9.92 3.34
C LYS A 56 -4.34 8.82 2.42
N GLN A 57 -4.95 7.63 2.55
CA GLN A 57 -4.57 6.46 1.79
C GLN A 57 -4.46 6.85 0.32
N ILE A 58 -3.41 6.35 -0.33
CA ILE A 58 -3.23 6.52 -1.76
C ILE A 58 -4.49 5.96 -2.39
N HIS A 59 -5.33 6.85 -2.92
CA HIS A 59 -6.59 6.52 -3.57
C HIS A 59 -6.26 5.82 -4.89
N GLY A 60 -5.79 4.58 -4.82
CA GLY A 60 -5.93 3.63 -5.91
C GLY A 60 -7.42 3.33 -5.99
N ARG A 61 -8.16 4.17 -6.71
CA ARG A 61 -9.58 4.01 -6.98
C ARG A 61 -9.76 2.73 -7.80
N VAL A 62 -9.78 1.57 -7.15
CA VAL A 62 -10.37 0.36 -7.71
C VAL A 62 -11.87 0.63 -7.71
N MET A 63 -12.39 1.12 -8.84
CA MET A 63 -13.84 1.19 -9.02
C MET A 63 -14.34 -0.25 -9.04
N ASN A 64 -14.88 -0.72 -7.93
CA ASN A 64 -15.72 -1.90 -7.91
C ASN A 64 -16.87 -1.64 -8.91
N ARG A 65 -16.84 -2.34 -10.04
CA ARG A 65 -17.82 -2.29 -11.14
C ARG A 65 -19.21 -2.81 -10.74
N THR A 66 -19.52 -2.93 -9.45
CA THR A 66 -20.78 -3.52 -8.97
C THR A 66 -21.93 -2.52 -8.81
N ASN A 67 -21.67 -1.21 -8.91
CA ASN A 67 -22.70 -0.17 -8.78
C ASN A 67 -23.01 0.55 -10.11
N LEU A 68 -23.07 -0.18 -11.23
CA LEU A 68 -23.45 0.38 -12.54
C LEU A 68 -24.96 0.35 -12.82
N SER A 69 -25.80 -0.08 -11.87
CA SER A 69 -27.27 -0.14 -12.09
C SER A 69 -27.95 1.23 -12.22
N HIS A 70 -27.22 2.34 -12.02
CA HIS A 70 -27.76 3.71 -12.09
C HIS A 70 -27.09 4.62 -13.14
N GLN A 71 -26.18 4.11 -13.97
CA GLN A 71 -25.64 4.93 -15.06
C GLN A 71 -26.56 4.85 -16.28
N LYS A 72 -27.27 5.96 -16.52
CA LYS A 72 -28.05 6.23 -17.74
C LYS A 72 -27.30 5.71 -18.97
N ALA A 73 -28.04 5.06 -19.87
CA ALA A 73 -27.54 4.47 -21.11
C ALA A 73 -26.99 5.56 -22.07
N GLY A 74 -25.76 6.02 -21.83
CA GLY A 74 -24.96 6.70 -22.82
C GLY A 74 -24.29 5.65 -23.70
N HIS A 75 -24.63 5.60 -24.99
CA HIS A 75 -23.98 4.71 -25.93
C HIS A 75 -22.47 5.00 -25.97
N LYS A 76 -21.66 4.04 -25.51
CA LYS A 76 -20.20 4.14 -25.57
C LYS A 76 -19.73 3.31 -26.76
N PHE A 77 -19.37 3.97 -27.85
CA PHE A 77 -18.76 3.30 -29.00
C PHE A 77 -17.31 2.96 -28.67
N ILE A 78 -16.99 1.67 -28.66
CA ILE A 78 -15.63 1.17 -28.48
C ILE A 78 -15.12 0.78 -29.86
N TYR A 79 -14.24 1.61 -30.42
CA TYR A 79 -13.55 1.29 -31.66
C TYR A 79 -12.30 0.47 -31.34
N THR A 80 -12.18 -0.70 -31.97
CA THR A 80 -10.98 -1.55 -31.88
C THR A 80 -10.30 -1.55 -33.25
N LEU A 81 -9.06 -1.09 -33.30
CA LEU A 81 -8.24 -1.13 -34.51
C LEU A 81 -7.52 -2.48 -34.56
N HIS A 82 -7.77 -3.24 -35.63
CA HIS A 82 -7.03 -4.46 -35.94
C HIS A 82 -5.96 -4.15 -36.97
N PHE A 83 -4.69 -4.26 -36.57
CA PHE A 83 -3.57 -4.23 -37.51
C PHE A 83 -3.30 -5.65 -37.99
N ARG A 84 -3.45 -5.86 -39.30
CA ARG A 84 -2.94 -7.03 -40.00
C ARG A 84 -1.50 -6.71 -40.40
N LEU A 85 -0.52 -7.46 -39.88
CA LEU A 85 0.82 -7.46 -40.45
C LEU A 85 0.82 -8.43 -41.64
N ASP A 86 1.20 -7.92 -42.80
CA ASP A 86 1.49 -8.69 -44.02
C ASP A 86 2.83 -9.41 -43.92
#